data_AF-X1QZ65-F1
#
_entry.id   AF-X1QZ65-F1
#
_cell.length_a   1.000
_cell.length_b   1.000
_cell.length_c   1.000
_cell.angle_alpha   90.00
_cell.angle_beta   90.00
_cell.angle_gamma   90.00
#
_symmetry.space_group_name_H-M   'P 1'
#
loop_
_entity.id
_entity.type
_entity.pdbx_description
1 polymer ?
#
loop_
_entity_poly.entity_id
_entity_poly.type
_entity_poly.pdbx_seq_one_letter_code
_entity_poly.pdbx_strand_id
1 'polypeptide(L)'
;MKQIYARSFTVIFSTGDSGYVYSDKISPGKVLRVETCFAYAPERQASEEIILGIQDGAEKIIIRAAAPLATQKGVANDNPFSMGEGDQLFAYFPNAGDAEKLAIHVIGVLYTLDEWRKTRE
;
A
#
# COMPACT_ATOMS: atom_id res chain seq x y z
N MET A 1 1.31 -23.36 4.41
CA MET A 1 2.19 -23.08 3.26
C MET A 1 2.35 -21.57 3.16
N LYS A 2 3.58 -21.04 3.31
CA LYS A 2 3.85 -19.61 3.13
C LYS A 2 3.60 -19.22 1.67
N GLN A 3 2.70 -18.26 1.43
CA GLN A 3 2.42 -17.80 0.08
C GLN A 3 3.06 -16.44 -0.14
N ILE A 4 3.96 -16.35 -1.12
CA ILE A 4 4.52 -15.06 -1.54
C ILE A 4 3.38 -14.22 -2.13
N TYR A 5 3.22 -13.02 -1.58
CA TYR A 5 2.26 -12.04 -2.05
C TYR A 5 3.01 -10.92 -2.76
N ALA A 6 2.82 -10.79 -4.06
CA ALA A 6 3.36 -9.70 -4.86
C ALA A 6 2.26 -9.21 -5.81
N ARG A 7 1.79 -7.98 -5.59
CA ARG A 7 0.70 -7.38 -6.36
C ARG A 7 0.97 -5.92 -6.66
N SER A 8 0.36 -5.44 -7.73
CA SER A 8 0.43 -4.05 -8.14
C SER A 8 -0.97 -3.58 -8.52
N PHE A 9 -1.36 -2.46 -7.94
CA PHE A 9 -2.67 -1.83 -8.15
C PHE A 9 -2.40 -0.49 -8.80
N THR A 10 -3.12 -0.16 -9.86
CA THR A 10 -2.83 1.03 -10.66
C THR A 10 -4.12 1.66 -11.11
N VAL A 11 -4.20 2.98 -10.95
CA VAL A 11 -5.29 3.82 -11.42
C VAL A 11 -4.70 4.93 -12.28
N ILE A 12 -5.44 5.29 -13.33
CA ILE A 12 -5.20 6.50 -14.12
C ILE A 12 -6.36 7.42 -13.77
N PHE A 13 -6.06 8.61 -13.25
CA PHE A 13 -7.06 9.57 -12.83
C PHE A 13 -7.54 10.42 -14.01
N SER A 14 -8.83 10.69 -13.98
CA SER A 14 -9.58 11.60 -14.85
C SER A 14 -10.17 12.74 -14.03
N THR A 15 -10.64 13.79 -14.71
CA THR A 15 -11.18 14.98 -14.07
C THR A 15 -12.28 14.64 -13.08
N GLY A 16 -12.09 14.97 -11.80
CA GLY A 16 -13.06 14.72 -10.73
C GLY A 16 -12.90 13.39 -10.00
N ASP A 17 -11.90 12.58 -10.34
CA ASP A 17 -11.56 11.40 -9.56
C ASP A 17 -11.05 11.77 -8.17
N SER A 18 -11.38 10.93 -7.20
CA SER A 18 -10.98 11.13 -5.80
C SER A 18 -9.47 11.05 -5.57
N GLY A 19 -8.65 10.69 -6.56
CA GLY A 19 -7.19 10.56 -6.48
C GLY A 19 -6.68 9.34 -5.69
N TYR A 20 -7.55 8.41 -5.32
CA TYR A 20 -7.21 7.21 -4.54
C TYR A 20 -6.98 5.97 -5.42
N VAL A 21 -6.01 5.16 -5.02
CA VAL A 21 -5.86 3.77 -5.45
C VAL A 21 -5.91 2.88 -4.21
N TYR A 22 -6.56 1.72 -4.34
CA TYR A 22 -6.72 0.75 -3.26
C TYR A 22 -6.15 -0.60 -3.66
N SER A 23 -5.55 -1.31 -2.70
CA SER A 23 -5.27 -2.74 -2.85
C SER A 23 -6.53 -3.58 -2.72
N ASP A 24 -6.44 -4.88 -2.98
CA ASP A 24 -7.46 -5.80 -2.52
C ASP A 24 -7.55 -5.79 -0.98
N LYS A 25 -8.75 -6.07 -0.45
CA LYS A 25 -8.91 -6.37 0.97
C LYS A 25 -8.29 -7.72 1.29
N ILE A 26 -7.70 -7.84 2.47
CA ILE A 26 -7.21 -9.14 2.96
C ILE A 26 -8.40 -10.06 3.18
N SER A 27 -8.33 -11.25 2.57
CA SER A 27 -9.41 -12.24 2.64
C SER A 27 -9.63 -12.77 4.06
N PRO A 28 -10.84 -13.26 4.37
CA PRO A 28 -11.13 -13.82 5.69
C PRO A 28 -10.16 -14.92 6.14
N GLY A 29 -9.79 -14.91 7.42
CA GLY A 29 -8.89 -15.89 8.01
C GLY A 29 -7.42 -15.77 7.57
N LYS A 30 -7.02 -14.65 6.96
CA LYS A 30 -5.66 -14.40 6.47
C LYS A 30 -5.03 -13.19 7.15
N VAL A 31 -3.70 -13.20 7.18
CA VAL A 31 -2.87 -12.05 7.57
C VAL A 31 -1.79 -11.86 6.52
N LEU A 32 -1.63 -10.64 6.02
CA LEU A 32 -0.53 -10.28 5.14
C LEU A 32 0.56 -9.61 5.98
N ARG A 33 1.75 -10.22 6.04
CA ARG A 33 2.96 -9.53 6.49
C ARG A 33 3.56 -8.78 5.31
N VAL A 34 3.46 -7.47 5.31
CA VAL A 34 4.02 -6.61 4.27
C VAL A 34 5.50 -6.40 4.58
N GLU A 35 6.35 -6.88 3.67
CA GLU A 35 7.81 -6.73 3.75
C GLU A 35 8.28 -5.52 2.94
N THR A 36 7.56 -5.15 1.88
CA THR A 36 7.85 -3.95 1.09
C THR A 36 6.55 -3.40 0.49
N CYS A 37 6.33 -2.11 0.61
CA CYS A 37 5.23 -1.42 -0.06
C CYS A 37 5.73 -0.09 -0.61
N PHE A 38 5.29 0.33 -1.79
CA PHE A 38 5.57 1.68 -2.27
C PHE A 38 4.47 2.18 -3.19
N ALA A 39 4.30 3.49 -3.20
CA ALA A 39 3.41 4.17 -4.12
C ALA A 39 4.24 4.93 -5.17
N TYR A 40 3.79 4.87 -6.41
CA TYR A 40 4.48 5.45 -7.56
C TYR A 40 3.49 6.23 -8.42
N ALA A 41 3.79 7.52 -8.61
CA ALA A 41 3.15 8.35 -9.62
C ALA A 41 4.24 8.92 -10.56
N PRO A 42 4.31 8.49 -11.83
CA PRO A 42 5.34 8.92 -12.78
C PRO A 42 5.27 10.41 -13.12
N GLU A 43 4.06 10.95 -13.26
CA GLU A 43 3.81 12.27 -13.84
C GLU A 43 3.89 13.41 -12.80
N ARG A 44 4.05 13.08 -11.51
CA ARG A 44 4.12 14.06 -10.43
C ARG A 44 5.41 14.88 -10.45
N GLN A 45 5.34 16.09 -9.92
CA GLN A 45 6.49 16.93 -9.60
C GLN A 45 7.24 16.42 -8.36
N ALA A 46 8.53 16.74 -8.27
CA ALA A 46 9.38 16.33 -7.15
C ALA A 46 9.00 16.99 -5.79
N SER A 47 8.17 18.02 -5.78
CA SER A 47 7.66 18.62 -4.54
C SER A 47 6.36 17.98 -4.05
N GLU A 48 5.77 17.06 -4.81
CA GLU A 48 4.44 16.54 -4.55
C GLU A 48 4.47 15.30 -3.66
N GLU A 49 3.63 15.31 -2.62
CA GLU A 49 3.52 14.22 -1.67
C GLU A 49 2.59 13.12 -2.18
N ILE A 50 3.02 11.86 -2.04
CA ILE A 50 2.11 10.72 -2.10
C ILE A 50 1.88 10.23 -0.67
N ILE A 51 0.62 10.01 -0.33
CA ILE A 51 0.21 9.46 0.95
C ILE A 51 -0.13 7.99 0.76
N LEU A 52 0.58 7.10 1.45
CA LEU A 52 0.20 5.69 1.57
C LEU A 52 -0.44 5.47 2.94
N GLY A 53 -1.45 4.62 3.03
CA GLY A 53 -1.96 4.20 4.33
C GLY A 53 -2.69 2.88 4.32
N ILE A 54 -3.00 2.42 5.53
CA ILE A 54 -3.84 1.25 5.76
C ILE A 54 -5.20 1.78 6.22
N GLN A 55 -6.25 1.32 5.57
CA GLN A 55 -7.62 1.48 6.02
C GLN A 55 -7.99 0.21 6.78
N ASP A 56 -7.78 0.24 8.09
CA ASP A 56 -8.49 -0.61 9.05
C ASP A 56 -9.77 0.13 9.44
N GLY A 57 -10.85 -0.56 9.78
CA GLY A 57 -12.18 0.01 10.05
C GLY A 57 -12.26 1.10 11.14
N ALA A 58 -11.16 1.57 11.73
CA ALA A 58 -11.09 2.64 12.72
C ALA A 58 -9.91 3.63 12.59
N GLU A 59 -8.74 3.27 12.01
CA GLU A 59 -7.55 4.16 11.98
C GLU A 59 -6.86 4.20 10.61
N LYS A 60 -6.33 5.38 10.24
CA LYS A 60 -5.50 5.60 9.06
C LYS A 60 -4.04 5.71 9.50
N ILE A 61 -3.23 4.68 9.25
CA ILE A 61 -1.77 4.82 9.36
C ILE A 61 -1.31 5.61 8.13
N ILE A 62 -0.88 6.85 8.31
CA ILE A 62 -0.42 7.73 7.22
C ILE A 62 1.09 7.60 7.09
N ILE A 63 1.56 7.12 5.95
CA ILE A 63 2.96 7.07 5.59
C ILE A 63 3.21 8.09 4.48
N ARG A 64 3.86 9.20 4.84
CA ARG A 64 4.22 10.29 3.92
C ARG A 64 5.58 10.01 3.31
N ALA A 65 5.70 10.07 1.98
CA ALA A 65 6.99 9.95 1.30
C ALA A 65 7.24 11.14 0.36
N ALA A 66 8.34 11.86 0.57
CA ALA A 66 8.81 12.96 -0.31
C ALA A 66 9.71 12.44 -1.45
N ALA A 67 9.83 13.23 -2.53
CA ALA A 67 9.92 12.70 -3.87
C ALA A 67 11.23 12.10 -4.42
N PRO A 68 12.44 12.20 -3.85
CA PRO A 68 13.50 11.33 -4.36
C PRO A 68 13.37 9.92 -3.80
N LEU A 69 12.68 9.76 -2.67
CA LEU A 69 12.75 8.55 -1.85
C LEU A 69 11.61 7.57 -2.13
N ALA A 70 10.42 7.99 -2.56
CA ALA A 70 9.32 7.05 -2.82
C ALA A 70 9.60 6.06 -3.99
N THR A 71 10.41 6.47 -4.97
CA THR A 71 10.87 5.61 -6.09
C THR A 71 12.07 4.72 -5.75
N GLN A 72 12.89 5.09 -4.76
CA GLN A 72 14.13 4.36 -4.41
C GLN A 72 14.06 3.61 -3.07
N LYS A 73 13.22 4.07 -2.15
CA LYS A 73 12.99 3.46 -0.84
C LYS A 73 11.53 3.07 -0.78
N GLY A 74 11.27 1.80 -1.04
CA GLY A 74 10.02 1.22 -0.61
C GLY A 74 9.80 1.53 0.87
N VAL A 75 8.58 1.91 1.20
CA VAL A 75 8.12 2.30 2.55
C VAL A 75 8.41 1.23 3.60
N ALA A 76 8.71 -0.01 3.19
CA ALA A 76 8.90 -1.11 4.13
C ALA A 76 10.31 -1.74 4.18
N ASN A 77 11.34 -1.14 3.56
CA ASN A 77 12.70 -1.59 3.87
C ASN A 77 13.04 -1.40 5.36
N ASP A 78 12.47 -0.39 6.02
CA ASP A 78 12.88 -0.01 7.37
C ASP A 78 11.93 -0.54 8.48
N ASN A 79 10.67 -0.88 8.17
CA ASN A 79 9.70 -1.41 9.16
C ASN A 79 8.59 -2.27 8.51
N PRO A 80 8.73 -3.61 8.46
CA PRO A 80 7.65 -4.48 8.02
C PRO A 80 6.45 -4.42 8.97
N PHE A 81 5.24 -4.43 8.42
CA PHE A 81 3.97 -4.34 9.16
C PHE A 81 3.00 -5.46 8.75
N SER A 82 1.94 -5.65 9.53
CA SER A 82 0.96 -6.71 9.27
C SER A 82 -0.42 -6.11 9.03
N MET A 83 -1.14 -6.69 8.08
CA MET A 83 -2.53 -6.37 7.77
C MET A 83 -3.40 -7.60 8.04
N GLY A 84 -4.43 -7.40 8.85
CA GLY A 84 -5.41 -8.41 9.21
C GLY A 84 -6.54 -8.53 8.19
N GLU A 85 -7.47 -9.42 8.49
CA GLU A 85 -8.70 -9.60 7.71
C GLU A 85 -9.46 -8.29 7.53
N GLY A 86 -9.90 -8.00 6.30
CA GLY A 86 -10.68 -6.81 5.98
C GLY A 86 -9.85 -5.54 5.74
N ASP A 87 -8.60 -5.50 6.22
CA ASP A 87 -7.69 -4.38 6.00
C ASP A 87 -7.40 -4.18 4.51
N GLN A 88 -7.16 -2.92 4.15
CA GLN A 88 -6.88 -2.52 2.79
C GLN A 88 -5.78 -1.46 2.76
N LEU A 89 -4.79 -1.62 1.88
CA LEU A 89 -3.85 -0.53 1.59
C LEU A 89 -4.51 0.45 0.64
N PHE A 90 -4.23 1.73 0.83
CA PHE A 90 -4.58 2.76 -0.11
C PHE A 90 -3.42 3.71 -0.30
N ALA A 91 -3.38 4.36 -1.46
CA ALA A 91 -2.56 5.52 -1.68
C ALA A 91 -3.43 6.62 -2.28
N TYR A 92 -3.12 7.85 -1.91
CA TYR A 92 -3.79 9.03 -2.39
C TYR A 92 -2.76 10.04 -2.84
N PHE A 93 -3.01 10.65 -3.99
CA PHE A 93 -2.23 11.78 -4.47
C PHE A 93 -3.07 13.06 -4.34
N PRO A 94 -2.79 13.95 -3.36
CA PRO A 94 -3.66 15.06 -3.01
C PRO A 94 -3.94 16.10 -4.08
N ASN A 95 -2.98 16.30 -4.98
CA ASN A 95 -3.06 17.31 -6.03
C ASN A 95 -3.28 16.66 -7.39
N ALA A 96 -3.93 15.49 -7.42
CA ALA A 96 -3.99 14.71 -8.63
C ALA A 96 -4.71 15.47 -9.75
N GLY A 97 -3.99 15.75 -10.83
CA GLY A 97 -4.51 16.37 -12.05
C GLY A 97 -5.01 15.35 -13.08
N ASP A 98 -5.44 15.87 -14.23
CA ASP A 98 -5.86 15.04 -15.36
C ASP A 98 -4.69 14.24 -15.94
N ALA A 99 -4.93 12.95 -16.24
CA ALA A 99 -3.97 12.01 -16.84
C ALA A 99 -2.81 11.55 -15.94
N GLU A 100 -2.94 11.70 -14.63
CA GLU A 100 -1.94 11.19 -13.70
C GLU A 100 -2.17 9.73 -13.35
N LYS A 101 -1.08 8.95 -13.34
CA LYS A 101 -1.12 7.55 -12.94
C LYS A 101 -0.64 7.42 -11.50
N LEU A 102 -1.35 6.65 -10.69
CA LEU A 102 -0.89 6.25 -9.36
C LEU A 102 -0.94 4.74 -9.22
N ALA A 103 0.16 4.17 -8.76
CA ALA A 103 0.30 2.74 -8.52
C ALA A 103 0.73 2.48 -7.08
N ILE A 104 0.24 1.39 -6.49
CA ILE A 104 0.78 0.79 -5.27
C ILE A 104 1.37 -0.56 -5.63
N HIS A 105 2.58 -0.81 -5.17
CA HIS A 105 3.23 -2.12 -5.23
C HIS A 105 3.33 -2.66 -3.81
N VAL A 106 2.88 -3.90 -3.61
CA VAL A 106 2.90 -4.58 -2.32
C VAL A 106 3.59 -5.91 -2.46
N ILE A 107 4.60 -6.14 -1.62
CA ILE A 107 5.37 -7.37 -1.54
C ILE A 107 5.38 -7.83 -0.08
N GLY A 108 5.06 -9.10 0.13
CA GLY A 108 4.97 -9.67 1.46
C GLY A 108 4.72 -11.17 1.46
N VAL A 109 4.32 -11.68 2.62
CA VAL A 109 3.96 -13.08 2.81
C VAL A 109 2.55 -13.16 3.39
N LEU A 110 1.69 -13.91 2.70
CA LEU A 110 0.33 -14.20 3.14
C LEU A 110 0.32 -15.48 3.99
N TYR A 111 -0.26 -15.37 5.18
CA TYR A 111 -0.41 -16.45 6.15
C TYR A 111 -1.88 -16.77 6.39
N THR A 112 -2.21 -18.01 6.76
CA THR A 112 -3.44 -18.26 7.52
C THR A 112 -3.28 -17.75 8.95
N LEU A 113 -4.40 -17.48 9.65
CA LEU A 113 -4.36 -17.08 11.07
C LEU A 113 -3.61 -18.09 11.95
N ASP A 114 -3.80 -19.39 11.74
CA ASP A 114 -3.12 -20.43 12.52
C ASP A 114 -1.60 -20.42 12.32
N GLU A 115 -1.13 -20.11 11.10
CA GLU A 115 0.29 -19.99 10.81
C GLU A 115 0.88 -18.72 11.41
N TRP A 116 0.15 -17.61 11.29
CA TRP A 116 0.57 -16.34 11.86
C TRP A 116 0.74 -16.43 13.39
N ARG A 117 -0.20 -17.09 14.09
CA ARG A 117 -0.11 -17.29 15.55
C ARG A 117 1.17 -18.03 15.96
N LYS A 118 1.53 -19.09 15.24
CA LYS A 118 2.76 -19.87 15.49
C LYS A 118 4.05 -19.08 15.27
N THR A 119 4.02 -17.99 14.50
CA THR A 119 5.20 -17.13 14.30
C THR A 119 5.43 -16.11 15.42
N ARG A 120 4.48 -15.96 16.37
CA ARG A 120 4.60 -15.06 17.52
C ARG A 120 4.96 -15.76 18.83
N GLU A 121 4.97 -17.09 18.84
CA GLU A 121 5.44 -17.94 19.94
C GLU A 121 6.94 -18.19 19.82
#